data_AF-A0A2X3CTD1-F1
#
_entry.id   AF-A0A2X3CTD1-F1
#
_cell.length_a   1.000
_cell.length_b   1.000
_cell.length_c   1.000
_cell.angle_alpha   90.00
_cell.angle_beta   90.00
_cell.angle_gamma   90.00
#
_symmetry.space_group_name_H-M   'P 1'
#
loop_
_entity.id
_entity.type
_entity.pdbx_description
1 polymer ?
#
loop_
_entity_poly.entity_id
_entity_poly.type
_entity_poly.pdbx_seq_one_letter_code
_entity_poly.pdbx_strand_id
1 'polypeptide(L)'
;MILAHCAQLAREAGYDGVEVMGSEGYLINEFLAARTNQRDDQWGGDYARRMRFAVEVVKAVRQRAGHDFIIIYRSVDARSGQRRQHAGGSHRTGQSD
;
A
#
# COMPACT_ATOMS: atom_id res chain seq x y z
N MET A 1 -3.40 -5.92 -13.33
CA MET A 1 -3.12 -7.15 -14.10
C MET A 1 -1.66 -7.31 -14.52
N ILE A 2 -0.90 -6.24 -14.82
CA ILE A 2 0.52 -6.33 -15.19
C ILE A 2 1.40 -6.95 -14.07
N LEU A 3 1.27 -6.52 -12.80
CA LEU A 3 2.11 -7.04 -11.71
C LEU A 3 2.00 -8.56 -11.55
N ALA A 4 0.78 -9.10 -11.64
CA ALA A 4 0.54 -10.53 -11.54
C ALA A 4 1.10 -11.30 -12.77
N HIS A 5 1.14 -10.67 -13.95
CA HIS A 5 1.76 -11.28 -15.12
C HIS A 5 3.28 -11.35 -14.97
N CYS A 6 3.91 -10.29 -14.46
CA CYS A 6 5.35 -10.30 -14.16
C CYS A 6 5.72 -11.40 -13.16
N ALA A 7 4.90 -11.63 -12.12
CA ALA A 7 5.14 -12.70 -11.16
C ALA A 7 5.02 -14.11 -11.79
N GLN A 8 4.08 -14.29 -12.72
CA GLN A 8 3.96 -15.52 -13.49
C GLN A 8 5.23 -15.76 -14.32
N LEU A 9 5.70 -14.74 -15.05
CA LEU A 9 6.92 -14.82 -15.84
C LEU A 9 8.15 -15.10 -14.96
N ALA A 10 8.23 -14.50 -13.76
CA ALA A 10 9.30 -14.80 -12.81
C ALA A 10 9.28 -16.27 -12.38
N ARG A 11 8.11 -16.85 -12.12
CA ARG A 11 8.00 -18.28 -11.87
C ARG A 11 8.44 -19.12 -13.08
N GLU A 12 7.96 -18.78 -14.27
CA GLU A 12 8.33 -19.49 -15.51
C GLU A 12 9.84 -19.40 -15.80
N ALA A 13 10.48 -18.33 -15.37
CA ALA A 13 11.92 -18.14 -15.45
C ALA A 13 12.73 -18.85 -14.34
N GLY A 14 12.07 -19.52 -13.39
CA GLY A 14 12.73 -20.33 -12.35
C GLY A 14 13.13 -19.57 -11.08
N TYR A 15 12.58 -18.38 -10.83
CA TYR A 15 12.77 -17.70 -9.54
C TYR A 15 11.98 -18.39 -8.42
N ASP A 16 12.46 -18.31 -7.17
CA ASP A 16 11.75 -18.86 -6.01
C ASP A 16 10.57 -17.97 -5.54
N GLY A 17 10.61 -16.69 -5.88
CA GLY A 17 9.61 -15.73 -5.44
C GLY A 17 9.79 -14.33 -5.98
N VAL A 18 8.87 -13.45 -5.57
CA VAL A 18 8.91 -12.01 -5.87
C VAL A 18 8.68 -11.18 -4.62
N GLU A 19 9.21 -9.97 -4.66
CA GLU A 19 8.88 -8.92 -3.70
C GLU A 19 7.93 -7.89 -4.33
N VAL A 20 6.80 -7.66 -3.68
CA VAL A 20 5.84 -6.61 -4.02
C VAL A 20 6.23 -5.35 -3.25
N MET A 21 6.68 -4.34 -4.00
CA MET A 21 7.14 -3.05 -3.46
C MET A 21 5.95 -2.15 -3.09
N GLY A 22 5.53 -2.21 -1.82
CA GLY A 22 4.50 -1.36 -1.22
C GLY A 22 5.04 -0.11 -0.50
N SER A 23 6.29 0.26 -0.75
CA SER A 23 7.03 1.34 -0.05
C SER A 23 7.63 2.38 -1.03
N GLU A 24 8.46 3.29 -0.52
CA GLU A 24 9.33 4.20 -1.30
C GLU A 24 8.61 5.15 -2.27
N GLY A 25 7.33 5.48 -2.02
CA GLY A 25 6.62 6.44 -2.88
C GLY A 25 6.14 5.88 -4.22
N TYR A 26 6.32 4.59 -4.49
CA TYR A 26 5.82 3.96 -5.72
C TYR A 26 4.30 3.75 -5.71
N LEU A 27 3.75 3.29 -6.84
CA LEU A 27 2.31 3.17 -7.10
C LEU A 27 1.48 2.60 -5.92
N ILE A 28 1.87 1.47 -5.34
CA ILE A 28 1.11 0.87 -4.23
C ILE A 28 1.09 1.81 -3.00
N ASN A 29 2.22 2.47 -2.71
CA ASN A 29 2.29 3.47 -1.66
C ASN A 29 1.44 4.72 -1.99
N GLU A 30 1.36 5.13 -3.26
CA GLU A 30 0.51 6.26 -3.67
C GLU A 30 -0.96 6.00 -3.37
N PHE A 31 -1.45 4.76 -3.51
CA PHE A 31 -2.79 4.36 -3.09
C PHE A 31 -2.95 4.34 -1.57
N LEU A 32 -1.94 3.87 -0.84
CA LEU A 32 -2.00 3.75 0.63
C LEU A 32 -1.98 5.09 1.36
N ALA A 33 -1.18 6.05 0.86
CA ALA A 33 -0.94 7.31 1.53
C ALA A 33 -2.10 8.31 1.30
N ALA A 34 -2.69 8.80 2.39
CA ALA A 34 -3.79 9.77 2.34
C ALA A 34 -3.41 11.10 1.67
N ARG A 35 -2.12 11.46 1.63
CA ARG A 35 -1.65 12.68 1.00
C ARG A 35 -1.71 12.62 -0.54
N THR A 36 -1.49 11.45 -1.11
CA THR A 36 -1.44 11.23 -2.57
C THR A 36 -2.76 10.69 -3.11
N ASN A 37 -3.48 9.87 -2.34
CA ASN A 37 -4.77 9.33 -2.74
C ASN A 37 -5.93 10.18 -2.24
N GLN A 38 -6.38 11.12 -3.08
CA GLN A 38 -7.55 11.98 -2.85
C GLN A 38 -8.84 11.45 -3.49
N ARG A 39 -8.88 10.15 -3.84
CA ARG A 39 -10.08 9.54 -4.43
C ARG A 39 -11.17 9.39 -3.37
N ASP A 40 -12.42 9.46 -3.80
CA ASP A 40 -13.63 9.27 -3.00
C ASP A 40 -14.33 7.92 -3.26
N ASP A 41 -13.82 7.15 -4.21
CA ASP A 41 -14.35 5.84 -4.60
C ASP A 41 -13.90 4.69 -3.69
N GLN A 42 -14.12 3.45 -4.14
CA GLN A 42 -13.77 2.24 -3.39
C GLN A 42 -12.26 2.01 -3.19
N TRP A 43 -11.40 2.80 -3.86
CA TRP A 43 -9.95 2.71 -3.78
C TRP A 43 -9.32 3.89 -3.02
N GLY A 44 -10.12 4.85 -2.56
CA GLY A 44 -9.69 6.00 -1.76
C GLY A 44 -10.61 6.29 -0.58
N GLY A 45 -10.38 7.40 0.11
CA GLY A 45 -11.09 7.72 1.34
C GLY A 45 -10.41 7.09 2.56
N ASP A 46 -11.10 6.23 3.30
CA ASP A 46 -10.55 5.62 4.52
C ASP A 46 -9.39 4.64 4.26
N TYR A 47 -8.70 4.26 5.33
CA TYR A 47 -7.54 3.38 5.25
C TYR A 47 -7.85 2.02 4.64
N ALA A 48 -9.02 1.44 4.91
CA ALA A 48 -9.41 0.12 4.39
C ALA A 48 -9.60 0.16 2.88
N ARG A 49 -10.24 1.21 2.35
CA ARG A 49 -10.37 1.43 0.90
C ARG A 49 -9.03 1.70 0.23
N ARG A 50 -8.15 2.48 0.86
CA ARG A 50 -6.79 2.73 0.35
C ARG A 50 -5.91 1.46 0.32
N MET A 51 -6.04 0.58 1.32
CA MET A 51 -5.36 -0.72 1.34
C MET A 51 -5.85 -1.71 0.28
N ARG A 52 -7.09 -1.54 -0.21
CA ARG A 52 -7.71 -2.48 -1.15
C ARG A 52 -6.81 -2.77 -2.34
N PHE A 53 -6.17 -1.74 -2.91
CA PHE A 53 -5.30 -1.91 -4.06
C PHE A 53 -4.12 -2.87 -3.78
N ALA A 54 -3.42 -2.69 -2.65
CA ALA A 54 -2.32 -3.56 -2.26
C ALA A 54 -2.78 -5.01 -2.07
N VAL A 55 -3.92 -5.21 -1.42
CA VAL A 55 -4.50 -6.53 -1.18
C VAL A 55 -4.87 -7.23 -2.50
N GLU A 56 -5.52 -6.53 -3.42
CA GLU A 56 -5.91 -7.10 -4.71
C GLU A 56 -4.70 -7.42 -5.59
N VAL A 57 -3.62 -6.64 -5.51
CA VAL A 57 -2.34 -6.95 -6.17
C VAL A 57 -1.79 -8.28 -5.65
N VAL A 58 -1.66 -8.44 -4.33
CA VAL A 58 -1.09 -9.66 -3.72
C VAL A 58 -1.96 -10.89 -4.03
N LYS A 59 -3.30 -10.75 -3.98
CA LYS A 59 -4.23 -11.81 -4.38
C LYS A 59 -4.02 -12.23 -5.83
N ALA A 60 -3.95 -11.27 -6.75
CA ALA A 60 -3.75 -11.55 -8.17
C ALA A 60 -2.38 -12.22 -8.44
N VAL A 61 -1.32 -11.79 -7.74
CA VAL A 61 0.00 -12.44 -7.80
C VAL A 61 -0.09 -13.89 -7.32
N ARG A 62 -0.71 -14.13 -6.15
CA ARG A 62 -0.89 -15.49 -5.60
C ARG A 62 -1.68 -16.39 -6.55
N GLN A 63 -2.76 -15.89 -7.15
CA GLN A 63 -3.56 -16.65 -8.11
C GLN A 63 -2.77 -17.12 -9.32
N ARG A 64 -1.85 -16.29 -9.84
CA ARG A 64 -1.06 -16.63 -11.03
C ARG A 64 0.21 -17.41 -10.72
N ALA A 65 0.87 -17.11 -9.61
CA ALA A 65 2.15 -17.72 -9.27
C ALA A 65 2.00 -19.07 -8.54
N GLY A 66 0.81 -19.44 -8.07
CA GLY A 66 0.60 -20.69 -7.32
C GLY A 66 0.92 -20.54 -5.83
N HIS A 67 0.66 -21.57 -5.03
CA HIS A 67 0.74 -21.52 -3.55
C HIS A 67 2.17 -21.72 -3.00
N ASP A 68 3.01 -22.41 -3.77
CA ASP A 68 4.41 -22.73 -3.50
C ASP A 68 5.36 -21.56 -3.73
N PHE A 69 4.97 -20.58 -4.54
CA PHE A 69 5.80 -19.43 -4.87
C PHE A 69 5.93 -18.44 -3.70
N ILE A 70 7.14 -17.97 -3.40
CA ILE A 70 7.37 -17.03 -2.30
C ILE A 70 6.87 -15.64 -2.72
N ILE A 71 6.07 -15.00 -1.85
CA ILE A 71 5.60 -13.62 -2.05
C ILE A 71 5.98 -12.82 -0.81
N ILE A 72 6.84 -11.83 -1.00
CA ILE A 72 7.23 -10.87 0.03
C ILE A 72 6.47 -9.57 -0.23
N TYR A 73 5.93 -8.95 0.81
CA TYR A 73 5.34 -7.61 0.70
C TYR A 73 6.17 -6.63 1.51
N ARG A 74 6.82 -5.69 0.82
CA ARG A 74 7.60 -4.64 1.47
C ARG A 74 6.72 -3.45 1.76
N SER A 75 6.68 -3.02 3.02
CA SER A 75 5.90 -1.85 3.45
C SER A 75 6.72 -0.94 4.35
N VAL A 76 6.43 0.35 4.30
CA VAL A 76 6.88 1.31 5.32
C VAL A 76 5.83 1.39 6.42
N ASP A 77 6.24 1.63 7.67
CA ASP A 77 5.33 1.72 8.80
C ASP A 77 4.19 2.70 8.51
N ALA A 78 2.98 2.16 8.33
CA ALA A 78 1.78 2.93 8.01
C ALA A 78 1.43 3.95 9.10
N ARG A 79 1.97 3.78 10.32
CA ARG A 79 1.74 4.67 11.48
C ARG A 79 2.68 5.87 11.52
N SER A 80 3.85 5.77 10.91
CA SER A 80 4.86 6.84 10.89
C SER A 80 4.37 8.13 10.22
N GLY A 81 3.58 8.01 9.14
CA GLY A 81 3.02 9.15 8.42
C GLY A 81 1.75 9.75 9.02
N GLN A 82 1.03 8.98 9.84
CA GLN A 82 -0.28 9.39 10.39
C GLN A 82 -0.14 10.04 11.78
N ARG A 83 0.91 9.70 12.55
CA ARG A 83 1.24 10.36 13.83
C ARG A 83 1.51 11.87 13.69
N ARG A 84 1.99 12.35 12.55
CA ARG A 84 2.25 13.79 12.34
C ARG A 84 0.98 14.60 12.05
N GLN A 85 -0.10 13.99 11.57
CA GLN A 85 -1.33 14.72 11.22
C GLN A 85 -2.22 14.98 12.44
N HIS A 86 -2.18 14.12 13.46
CA HIS A 86 -2.92 14.34 14.71
C HIS A 86 -2.24 15.32 15.69
N ALA A 87 -0.97 15.68 15.48
CA ALA A 87 -0.23 16.59 16.36
C ALA A 87 -0.37 18.09 15.99
N GLY A 88 -1.13 18.44 14.96
CA GLY A 88 -1.23 19.80 14.43
C GLY A 88 -2.47 20.61 14.83
N GLY A 89 -3.37 20.06 15.64
CA GLY A 89 -4.66 20.69 15.94
C GLY A 89 -4.95 20.80 17.43
N SER A 90 -4.41 21.82 18.09
CA SER A 90 -5.01 22.52 19.24
C SER A 90 -3.93 23.34 19.94
N HIS A 91 -3.73 24.60 19.54
CA HIS A 91 -3.19 25.68 20.39
C HIS A 91 -3.72 27.02 19.83
N ARG A 92 -4.98 27.31 20.12
CA ARG A 92 -5.54 28.67 20.07
C ARG A 92 -6.85 28.71 20.86
N THR A 93 -6.75 29.00 22.15
CA THR A 93 -7.74 29.81 22.88
C THR A 93 -7.24 30.18 24.28
N GLY A 94 -7.08 31.49 24.50
CA GLY A 94 -7.49 32.18 25.72
C GLY A 94 -6.64 32.05 26.97
N GLN A 95 -5.86 33.10 27.28
CA GLN A 95 -5.95 33.71 28.60
C GLN A 95 -5.60 35.19 28.53
N SER A 96 -6.66 35.98 28.71
CA SER A 96 -6.67 37.36 29.17
C SER A 96 -6.22 37.43 30.63
N ASP A 97 -5.32 38.36 30.94
CA ASP A 97 -5.31 39.20 32.15
C ASP A 97 -4.50 40.47 31.85
#